data_AF-A0A409Y343-F1
#
_entry.id   AF-A0A409Y343-F1
#
_cell.length_a   1.000
_cell.length_b   1.000
_cell.length_c   1.000
_cell.angle_alpha   90.00
_cell.angle_beta   90.00
_cell.angle_gamma   90.00
#
_symmetry.space_group_name_H-M   'P 1'
#
loop_
_entity.id
_entity.type
_entity.pdbx_description
1 polymer ?
#
loop_
_entity_poly.entity_id
_entity_poly.type
_entity_poly.pdbx_seq_one_letter_code
_entity_poly.pdbx_strand_id
1 'polypeptide(L)'
;MTTYRDAYTDIGDSEQPGGTTSYCTPAAHFSAEQGVMPGDFWTDVEFTYGTGEGSGGRWAQLTGCINPSTLDRLNVNDDGGQYDSSGGSEGTGNPVGSVCTGYNHYVELIEPAGPRACIRCCDEEEDCPTTMDTAGCPEVVPGNYFDCA
;
A
#
# COMPACT_ATOMS: atom_id res chain seq x y z
N MET A 1 2.04 2.16 4.89
CA MET A 1 2.11 2.63 3.51
C MET A 1 3.56 2.63 3.11
N THR A 2 3.95 1.90 2.08
CA THR A 2 5.33 1.82 1.59
C THR A 2 5.56 2.93 0.58
N THR A 3 6.64 3.70 0.69
CA THR A 3 7.04 4.64 -0.38
C THR A 3 8.54 4.57 -0.62
N TYR A 4 9.03 5.26 -1.66
CA TYR A 4 10.44 5.26 -2.02
C TYR A 4 11.34 5.98 -0.99
N ARG A 5 12.61 5.59 -0.95
CA ARG A 5 13.62 6.16 -0.07
C ARG A 5 14.18 7.50 -0.56
N ASP A 6 14.31 7.71 -1.88
CA ASP A 6 14.72 9.01 -2.45
C ASP A 6 13.53 9.86 -2.93
N ALA A 7 13.78 11.13 -3.26
CA ALA A 7 12.70 12.08 -3.56
C ALA A 7 12.15 11.87 -4.98
N TYR A 8 10.85 12.08 -5.18
CA TYR A 8 10.16 12.12 -6.49
C TYR A 8 10.44 10.91 -7.40
N THR A 9 10.27 9.70 -6.90
CA THR A 9 10.51 8.47 -7.68
C THR A 9 9.20 7.75 -7.94
N ASP A 10 9.14 7.12 -9.11
CA ASP A 10 7.99 6.32 -9.52
C ASP A 10 7.95 5.01 -8.73
N ILE A 11 6.76 4.56 -8.37
CA ILE A 11 6.53 3.37 -7.55
C ILE A 11 7.14 2.14 -8.22
N GLY A 12 7.03 1.97 -9.54
CA GLY A 12 7.63 0.85 -10.27
C GLY A 12 9.17 0.83 -10.24
N ASP A 13 9.81 2.01 -10.21
CA ASP A 13 11.29 2.12 -10.15
C ASP A 13 11.83 1.84 -8.74
N SER A 14 10.96 1.93 -7.73
CA SER A 14 11.31 1.71 -6.32
C SER A 14 11.62 0.25 -5.99
N GLU A 15 11.25 -0.70 -6.87
CA GLU A 15 11.23 -2.13 -6.55
C GLU A 15 12.61 -2.81 -6.43
N GLN A 16 13.70 -2.04 -6.39
CA GLN A 16 15.06 -2.53 -6.19
C GLN A 16 15.36 -2.80 -4.70
N PRO A 17 16.23 -3.76 -4.36
CA PRO A 17 16.63 -4.00 -2.97
C PRO A 17 17.10 -2.73 -2.25
N GLY A 18 16.39 -2.33 -1.18
CA GLY A 18 16.69 -1.15 -0.38
C GLY A 18 16.15 0.18 -0.92
N GLY A 19 15.38 0.16 -2.01
CA GLY A 19 14.72 1.32 -2.61
C GLY A 19 13.47 1.77 -1.85
N THR A 20 12.80 0.88 -1.12
CA THR A 20 11.53 1.17 -0.47
C THR A 20 11.66 1.41 1.05
N THR A 21 10.69 2.11 1.64
CA THR A 21 10.62 2.44 3.07
C THR A 21 9.16 2.43 3.53
N SER A 22 8.87 1.81 4.66
CA SER A 22 7.53 1.85 5.25
C SER A 22 7.28 3.14 6.01
N TYR A 23 6.19 3.83 5.71
CA TYR A 23 5.65 4.98 6.42
C TYR A 23 4.45 4.57 7.26
N CYS A 24 4.51 4.94 8.54
CA CYS A 24 3.53 4.60 9.54
C CYS A 24 2.93 5.88 10.16
N THR A 25 1.67 5.81 10.59
CA THR A 25 1.10 6.88 11.42
C THR A 25 1.92 7.01 12.72
N PRO A 26 1.89 8.17 13.41
CA PRO A 26 2.63 8.34 14.66
C PRO A 26 2.35 7.27 15.72
N ALA A 27 1.14 6.70 15.74
CA ALA A 27 0.76 5.63 16.66
C ALA A 27 1.34 4.25 16.29
N ALA A 28 1.76 4.07 15.04
CA ALA A 28 2.31 2.83 14.50
C ALA A 28 3.80 2.93 14.12
N HIS A 29 4.45 4.06 14.47
CA HIS A 29 5.88 4.28 14.27
C HIS A 29 6.66 3.61 15.41
N PHE A 30 7.19 2.42 15.14
CA PHE A 30 7.85 1.56 16.14
C PHE A 30 9.37 1.43 15.92
N SER A 31 9.87 1.79 14.73
CA SER A 31 11.31 1.79 14.41
C SER A 31 11.73 3.11 13.80
N ALA A 32 12.97 3.54 14.09
CA ALA A 32 13.58 4.71 13.44
C ALA A 32 13.85 4.49 11.93
N GLU A 33 13.78 3.25 11.45
CA GLU A 33 13.87 2.90 10.03
C GLU A 33 12.57 3.19 9.27
N GLN A 34 11.47 3.39 9.99
CA GLN A 34 10.18 3.77 9.41
C GLN A 34 10.09 5.28 9.20
N GLY A 35 9.47 5.69 8.11
CA GLY A 35 9.02 7.06 7.92
C GLY A 35 7.78 7.36 8.78
N VAL A 36 7.58 8.64 9.11
CA VAL A 36 6.33 9.10 9.73
C VAL A 36 5.42 9.62 8.63
N MET A 37 4.23 9.04 8.52
CA MET A 37 3.21 9.49 7.58
C MET A 37 2.65 10.85 8.03
N PRO A 38 2.56 11.83 7.13
CA PRO A 38 1.87 13.11 7.38
C PRO A 38 0.42 12.87 7.81
N GLY A 39 -0.06 13.66 8.77
CA GLY A 39 -1.42 13.50 9.30
C GLY A 39 -2.52 13.81 8.27
N ASP A 40 -2.19 14.56 7.23
CA ASP A 40 -3.02 14.96 6.09
C ASP A 40 -2.71 14.15 4.82
N PHE A 41 -1.95 13.05 4.94
CA PHE A 41 -1.66 12.18 3.80
C PHE A 41 -2.94 11.53 3.26
N TRP A 42 -3.77 10.94 4.12
CA TRP A 42 -5.11 10.50 3.72
C TRP A 42 -6.06 11.70 3.82
N THR A 43 -6.65 12.10 2.69
CA THR A 43 -7.69 13.13 2.69
C THR A 43 -9.05 12.54 3.04
N ASP A 44 -9.31 11.33 2.54
CA ASP A 44 -10.47 10.50 2.87
C ASP A 44 -10.03 9.04 2.91
N VAL A 45 -10.50 8.28 3.89
CA VAL A 45 -10.15 6.86 4.03
C VAL A 45 -11.29 6.07 4.66
N GLU A 46 -11.59 4.92 4.06
CA GLU A 46 -12.52 3.94 4.61
C GLU A 46 -11.75 2.73 5.11
N PHE A 47 -12.01 2.33 6.36
CA PHE A 47 -11.54 1.07 6.92
C PHE A 47 -12.66 0.03 6.89
N THR A 48 -12.42 -1.11 6.25
CA THR A 48 -13.33 -2.25 6.26
C THR A 48 -12.58 -3.52 6.62
N TYR A 49 -13.30 -4.50 7.16
CA TYR A 49 -12.74 -5.80 7.54
C TYR A 49 -13.81 -6.88 7.42
N GLY A 50 -13.37 -8.12 7.31
CA GLY A 50 -14.28 -9.25 7.15
C GLY A 50 -13.54 -10.58 7.12
N THR A 51 -14.22 -11.57 6.54
CA THR A 51 -13.69 -12.91 6.31
C THR A 51 -13.86 -13.28 4.84
N GLY A 52 -12.88 -14.00 4.28
CA GLY A 52 -12.90 -14.46 2.90
C GLY A 52 -14.03 -15.45 2.62
N GLU A 53 -14.72 -15.26 1.50
CA GLU A 53 -15.78 -16.18 1.07
C GLU A 53 -15.13 -17.41 0.41
N GLY A 54 -14.86 -18.43 1.22
CA GLY A 54 -14.24 -19.69 0.79
C GLY A 54 -13.06 -20.09 1.65
N SER A 55 -12.19 -19.11 1.95
CA SER A 55 -11.01 -19.28 2.80
C SER A 55 -11.37 -19.38 4.29
N GLY A 56 -12.36 -18.60 4.73
CA GLY A 56 -12.65 -18.35 6.14
C GLY A 56 -11.57 -17.51 6.86
N GLY A 57 -10.51 -17.09 6.16
CA GLY A 57 -9.44 -16.24 6.66
C GLY A 57 -9.93 -14.80 6.90
N ARG A 58 -9.31 -14.09 7.85
CA ARG A 58 -9.67 -12.69 8.10
C ARG A 58 -8.98 -11.80 7.07
N TRP A 59 -9.62 -10.70 6.74
CA TRP A 59 -9.00 -9.61 6.01
C TRP A 59 -9.39 -8.26 6.61
N ALA A 60 -8.54 -7.26 6.39
CA ALA A 60 -8.82 -5.86 6.66
C ALA A 60 -8.22 -5.00 5.55
N GLN A 61 -8.87 -3.90 5.19
CA GLN A 61 -8.39 -3.01 4.16
C GLN A 61 -8.63 -1.54 4.49
N LEU A 62 -7.83 -0.69 3.85
CA LEU A 62 -8.02 0.74 3.74
C LEU A 62 -8.14 1.09 2.26
N THR A 63 -9.14 1.88 1.89
CA THR A 63 -9.27 2.46 0.54
C THR A 63 -9.61 3.92 0.66
N GLY A 64 -9.09 4.76 -0.22
CA GLY A 64 -9.43 6.19 -0.20
C GLY A 64 -8.50 7.09 -0.99
N CYS A 65 -8.63 8.37 -0.70
CA CYS A 65 -7.92 9.45 -1.37
C CYS A 65 -6.70 9.90 -0.58
N ILE A 66 -5.63 10.23 -1.30
CA ILE A 66 -4.37 10.69 -0.72
C ILE A 66 -4.01 12.08 -1.21
N ASN A 67 -3.24 12.81 -0.40
CA ASN A 67 -2.53 14.00 -0.80
C ASN A 67 -1.06 13.64 -1.05
N PRO A 68 -0.68 13.27 -2.30
CA PRO A 68 0.68 12.80 -2.59
C PRO A 68 1.73 13.89 -2.39
N SER A 69 1.34 15.17 -2.41
CA SER A 69 2.26 16.29 -2.20
C SER A 69 2.80 16.42 -0.77
N THR A 70 2.20 15.70 0.19
CA THR A 70 2.64 15.69 1.60
C THR A 70 3.88 14.83 1.82
N LEU A 71 4.21 13.95 0.86
CA LEU A 71 5.40 13.11 0.87
C LEU A 71 6.28 13.47 -0.33
N ASP A 72 7.45 14.07 -0.06
CA ASP A 72 8.43 14.47 -1.07
C ASP A 72 9.03 13.29 -1.87
N ARG A 73 8.78 12.06 -1.42
CA ARG A 73 9.19 10.81 -2.07
C ARG A 73 8.28 10.39 -3.22
N LEU A 74 7.02 10.81 -3.20
CA LEU A 74 6.06 10.45 -4.25
C LEU A 74 6.19 11.42 -5.43
N ASN A 75 6.29 10.87 -6.65
CA ASN A 75 6.06 11.65 -7.85
C ASN A 75 4.54 11.80 -8.06
N VAL A 76 4.03 13.03 -7.95
CA VAL A 76 2.58 13.31 -8.10
C VAL A 76 2.02 13.00 -9.50
N ASN A 77 2.89 12.79 -10.50
CA ASN A 77 2.49 12.44 -11.86
C ASN A 77 2.68 10.95 -12.16
N ASP A 78 3.07 10.15 -11.18
CA ASP A 78 3.18 8.72 -11.34
C ASP A 78 1.81 8.06 -11.32
N ASP A 79 1.54 7.21 -12.31
CA ASP A 79 0.30 6.43 -12.41
C ASP A 79 0.20 5.39 -11.29
N GLY A 80 1.33 5.05 -10.67
CA GLY A 80 1.39 4.25 -9.46
C GLY A 80 2.01 2.87 -9.63
N GLY A 81 1.86 2.04 -8.61
CA GLY A 81 2.33 0.66 -8.63
C GLY A 81 1.90 -0.12 -7.39
N GLN A 82 2.29 -1.39 -7.36
CA GLN A 82 1.92 -2.34 -6.33
C GLN A 82 3.11 -2.67 -5.42
N TYR A 83 2.82 -2.88 -4.14
CA TYR A 83 3.67 -3.52 -3.16
C TYR A 83 2.90 -4.68 -2.54
N ASP A 84 3.55 -5.81 -2.32
CA ASP A 84 2.89 -6.97 -1.71
C ASP A 84 3.88 -7.80 -0.87
N SER A 85 3.34 -8.69 -0.04
CA SER A 85 4.10 -9.57 0.87
C SER A 85 4.97 -10.63 0.17
N SER A 86 4.75 -10.84 -1.11
CA SER A 86 5.33 -11.87 -1.97
C SER A 86 6.11 -11.27 -3.16
N GLY A 87 6.20 -9.95 -3.24
CA GLY A 87 6.94 -9.22 -4.26
C GLY A 87 8.47 -9.30 -4.08
N GLY A 88 9.19 -8.70 -5.02
CA GLY A 88 10.65 -8.69 -5.06
C GLY A 88 11.27 -9.97 -5.63
N SER A 89 12.55 -9.92 -6.01
CA SER A 89 13.23 -11.03 -6.70
C SER A 89 13.32 -12.34 -5.91
N GLU A 90 13.22 -12.24 -4.58
CA GLU A 90 13.29 -13.37 -3.64
C GLU A 90 11.92 -13.80 -3.09
N GLY A 91 10.83 -13.13 -3.50
CA GLY A 91 9.48 -13.42 -3.01
C GLY A 91 9.29 -13.15 -1.51
N THR A 92 10.03 -12.19 -0.95
CA THR A 92 10.04 -11.86 0.50
C THR A 92 9.43 -10.49 0.79
N GLY A 93 8.64 -9.99 -0.16
CA GLY A 93 7.97 -8.72 -0.11
C GLY A 93 8.81 -7.57 -0.63
N ASN A 94 8.13 -6.50 -1.00
CA ASN A 94 8.75 -5.23 -1.35
C ASN A 94 8.04 -4.11 -0.57
N PRO A 95 8.68 -3.53 0.48
CA PRO A 95 10.04 -3.72 0.97
C PRO A 95 10.33 -5.12 1.50
N VAL A 96 11.58 -5.57 1.42
CA VAL A 96 11.97 -6.88 1.96
C VAL A 96 11.64 -6.95 3.46
N GLY A 97 10.82 -7.93 3.85
CA GLY A 97 10.41 -8.15 5.23
C GLY A 97 9.32 -7.21 5.76
N SER A 98 8.66 -6.44 4.89
CA SER A 98 7.43 -5.73 5.24
C SER A 98 6.33 -6.72 5.59
N VAL A 99 5.50 -6.34 6.56
CA VAL A 99 4.38 -7.15 7.01
C VAL A 99 3.19 -6.27 7.31
N CYS A 100 1.99 -6.79 7.07
CA CYS A 100 0.82 -6.26 7.74
C CYS A 100 0.66 -6.93 9.10
N THR A 101 0.85 -6.15 10.17
CA THR A 101 0.91 -6.71 11.53
C THR A 101 -0.40 -7.42 11.88
N GLY A 102 -0.30 -8.72 12.23
CA GLY A 102 -1.45 -9.56 12.59
C GLY A 102 -2.10 -10.30 11.42
N TYR A 103 -1.53 -10.20 10.22
CA TYR A 103 -1.92 -10.88 8.98
C TYR A 103 -0.69 -11.53 8.32
N ASN A 104 -0.90 -12.50 7.44
CA ASN A 104 0.18 -13.24 6.77
C ASN A 104 0.55 -12.62 5.41
N HIS A 105 -0.42 -11.99 4.75
CA HIS A 105 -0.29 -11.44 3.41
C HIS A 105 -0.75 -9.99 3.37
N TYR A 106 -0.22 -9.23 2.41
CA TYR A 106 -0.77 -7.92 2.07
C TYR A 106 -0.60 -7.60 0.59
N VAL A 107 -1.50 -6.77 0.08
CA VAL A 107 -1.36 -6.05 -1.18
C VAL A 107 -1.62 -4.57 -0.94
N GLU A 108 -0.79 -3.71 -1.49
CA GLU A 108 -0.81 -2.26 -1.34
C GLU A 108 -0.61 -1.63 -2.72
N LEU A 109 -1.46 -0.68 -3.10
CA LEU A 109 -1.27 0.12 -4.31
C LEU A 109 -1.32 1.60 -3.95
N ILE A 110 -0.46 2.37 -4.62
CA ILE A 110 -0.36 3.82 -4.48
C ILE A 110 -0.41 4.41 -5.87
N GLU A 111 -1.36 5.31 -6.11
CA GLU A 111 -1.58 5.95 -7.41
C GLU A 111 -1.61 7.47 -7.25
N PRO A 112 -0.42 8.11 -7.23
CA PRO A 112 -0.32 9.55 -7.00
C PRO A 112 -1.07 10.42 -8.02
N ALA A 113 -1.05 10.04 -9.30
CA ALA A 113 -1.75 10.78 -10.36
C ALA A 113 -3.29 10.66 -10.27
N GLY A 114 -3.80 9.56 -9.70
CA GLY A 114 -5.21 9.30 -9.42
C GLY A 114 -5.67 9.71 -8.01
N PRO A 115 -4.95 10.65 -7.38
CA PRO A 115 -4.69 10.80 -5.93
C PRO A 115 -5.37 9.76 -5.01
N ARG A 116 -5.01 8.48 -5.15
CA ARG A 116 -5.64 7.41 -4.37
C ARG A 116 -4.67 6.32 -3.95
N ALA A 117 -5.07 5.59 -2.93
CA ALA A 117 -4.32 4.45 -2.42
C ALA A 117 -5.23 3.41 -1.80
N CYS A 118 -4.71 2.19 -1.70
CA CYS A 118 -5.39 1.10 -1.06
C CYS A 118 -4.39 0.11 -0.48
N ILE A 119 -4.76 -0.52 0.63
CA ILE A 119 -4.00 -1.62 1.23
C ILE A 119 -4.99 -2.63 1.78
N ARG A 120 -4.73 -3.91 1.53
CA ARG A 120 -5.49 -5.03 2.08
C ARG A 120 -4.53 -6.02 2.72
N CYS A 121 -4.88 -6.46 3.92
CA CYS A 121 -4.15 -7.43 4.71
C CYS A 121 -5.00 -8.68 4.89
N CYS A 122 -4.40 -9.86 4.74
CA CYS A 122 -5.13 -11.13 4.71
C CYS A 122 -4.41 -12.22 5.51
N ASP A 123 -5.19 -13.08 6.16
CA ASP A 123 -4.65 -14.32 6.74
C ASP A 123 -4.30 -15.33 5.64
N GLU A 124 -5.07 -15.36 4.55
CA GLU A 124 -4.93 -16.30 3.43
C GLU A 124 -4.56 -15.57 2.14
N GLU A 125 -3.65 -16.14 1.35
CA GLU A 125 -3.15 -15.54 0.10
C GLU A 125 -4.28 -15.27 -0.91
N GLU A 126 -5.27 -16.16 -0.98
CA GLU A 126 -6.41 -16.05 -1.90
C GLU A 126 -7.32 -14.84 -1.64
N ASP A 127 -7.25 -14.25 -0.44
CA ASP A 127 -7.99 -13.04 -0.11
C ASP A 127 -7.23 -11.75 -0.46
N CYS A 128 -5.96 -11.85 -0.87
CA CYS A 128 -5.06 -10.74 -1.20
C CYS A 128 -4.62 -10.85 -2.68
N PRO A 129 -5.35 -10.21 -3.62
CA PRO A 129 -5.06 -10.34 -5.04
C PRO A 129 -3.78 -9.61 -5.45
N THR A 130 -2.76 -10.34 -5.88
CA THR A 130 -1.43 -9.83 -6.30
C THR A 130 -1.14 -10.03 -7.80
N THR A 131 -2.17 -10.26 -8.63
CA THR A 131 -1.99 -10.60 -10.07
C THR A 131 -2.53 -9.53 -11.02
N MET A 132 -2.90 -8.37 -10.48
CA MET A 132 -3.65 -7.31 -11.17
C MET A 132 -2.95 -5.95 -11.06
N ASP A 133 -1.63 -5.97 -11.19
CA ASP A 133 -0.73 -4.90 -10.70
C ASP A 133 -0.83 -3.61 -11.53
N THR A 134 -1.45 -3.68 -12.70
CA THR A 134 -1.73 -2.53 -13.59
C THR A 134 -3.20 -2.15 -13.65
N ALA A 135 -4.10 -2.90 -13.01
CA ALA A 135 -5.54 -2.64 -13.02
C ALA A 135 -5.93 -1.48 -12.09
N GLY A 136 -5.07 -1.22 -11.11
CA GLY A 136 -5.20 -0.14 -10.16
C GLY A 136 -6.13 -0.44 -8.98
N CYS A 137 -6.11 0.45 -8.01
CA CYS A 137 -6.72 0.29 -6.70
C CYS A 137 -8.18 -0.17 -6.75
N PRO A 138 -9.10 0.46 -7.51
CA PRO A 138 -10.51 0.06 -7.52
C PRO A 138 -10.76 -1.37 -8.01
N GLU A 139 -9.88 -1.89 -8.87
CA GLU A 139 -9.98 -3.26 -9.39
C GLU A 139 -9.30 -4.27 -8.45
N VAL A 140 -8.12 -3.93 -7.90
CA VAL A 140 -7.37 -4.84 -7.01
C VAL A 140 -8.00 -4.95 -5.63
N VAL A 141 -8.40 -3.81 -5.03
CA VAL A 141 -9.00 -3.77 -3.69
C VAL A 141 -10.32 -3.02 -3.79
N PRO A 142 -11.44 -3.69 -4.15
CA PRO A 142 -12.74 -3.05 -4.21
C PRO A 142 -13.11 -2.40 -2.88
N GLY A 143 -13.56 -1.14 -2.93
CA GLY A 143 -13.89 -0.36 -1.74
C GLY A 143 -14.36 1.05 -2.09
N ASN A 144 -14.44 1.91 -1.09
CA ASN A 144 -14.81 3.30 -1.28
C ASN A 144 -13.59 4.17 -1.62
N TYR A 145 -13.68 4.87 -2.75
CA TYR A 145 -12.66 5.79 -3.25
C TYR A 145 -13.18 7.22 -3.39
N PHE A 146 -14.34 7.57 -2.80
CA PHE A 146 -14.81 8.96 -2.62
C PHE A 146 -14.71 9.88 -3.87
N ASP A 147 -14.74 9.32 -5.07
CA ASP A 147 -14.48 10.04 -6.33
C ASP A 147 -13.15 10.84 -6.32
N CYS A 148 -12.05 10.26 -5.81
CA CYS A 148 -10.73 10.91 -5.76
C CYS A 148 -10.39 11.59 -7.10
N ALA A 149 -10.02 12.87 -7.04
CA ALA A 149 -9.72 13.72 -8.20
C ALA A 149 -8.63 14.74 -7.88
#